data_AF-A0A381Y2U2-F1
#
_entry.id   AF-A0A381Y2U2-F1
#
_cell.length_a   1.000
_cell.length_b   1.000
_cell.length_c   1.000
_cell.angle_alpha   90.00
_cell.angle_beta   90.00
_cell.angle_gamma   90.00
#
_symmetry.space_group_name_H-M   'P 1'
#
loop_
_entity.id
_entity.type
_entity.pdbx_description
1 polymer ?
#
loop_
_entity_poly.entity_id
_entity_poly.type
_entity_poly.pdbx_seq_one_letter_code
_entity_poly.pdbx_strand_id
1 'polypeptide(L)'
;VLVILVLGMLVVPAVSEQAAADPGPEPKRDSGVVYLTFDDGPHPMYTPMILDLLEQYGARATFFPLGRRLEERWETHQIQDLLNRGHAVGNHSWNHPRLLEMTRVDIGHELNRASAVVEKRAGYRPRCFRAPYGEVDTTVLEVGEGLGMEHVTWDADPQEWRSPTVEEALDHIRTRLHDGSVVLMHDRRWMTLVILAELLQALPADRWRFEALPQCGPGGDPLARMITRNNDSPPVGSIWEVVHQEDEIRVGGWAYHPASPTGGLIVTVNANGQAPKVSGTTGQDHRFSVVVGAPRDLVPVCAWIGKSDRSGHEAFLGCLQPVSAPEN
;
A
#
# COMPACT_ATOMS: atom_id res chain seq x y z
N VAL A 1 -17.79 -30.65 83.35
CA VAL A 1 -17.08 -30.43 82.07
C VAL A 1 -17.98 -29.54 81.22
N LEU A 2 -17.63 -28.26 81.13
CA LEU A 2 -18.45 -27.17 80.57
C LEU A 2 -18.06 -26.99 79.10
N VAL A 3 -19.00 -27.19 78.16
CA VAL A 3 -18.77 -27.00 76.72
C VAL A 3 -19.17 -25.58 76.35
N ILE A 4 -18.19 -24.75 76.00
CA ILE A 4 -18.37 -23.40 75.49
C ILE A 4 -18.59 -23.49 73.98
N LEU A 5 -19.78 -23.07 73.52
CA LEU A 5 -20.13 -22.90 72.12
C LEU A 5 -19.54 -21.57 71.61
N VAL A 6 -18.50 -21.64 70.79
CA VAL A 6 -17.97 -20.47 70.06
C VAL A 6 -18.62 -20.43 68.69
N LEU A 7 -19.50 -19.45 68.48
CA LEU A 7 -20.11 -19.14 67.19
C LEU A 7 -19.07 -18.40 66.33
N GLY A 8 -18.41 -19.10 65.41
CA GLY A 8 -17.51 -18.49 64.43
C GLY A 8 -18.29 -17.85 63.29
N MET A 9 -18.28 -16.52 63.20
CA MET A 9 -18.75 -15.81 62.01
C MET A 9 -17.82 -16.12 60.82
N LEU A 10 -18.34 -16.82 59.82
CA LEU A 10 -17.71 -16.95 58.50
C LEU A 10 -17.79 -15.60 57.78
N VAL A 11 -16.65 -14.91 57.68
CA VAL A 11 -16.49 -13.77 56.77
C VAL A 11 -16.18 -14.35 55.39
N VAL A 12 -17.16 -14.32 54.48
CA VAL A 12 -16.95 -14.62 53.06
C VAL A 12 -16.29 -13.39 52.43
N PRO A 13 -15.11 -13.49 51.80
CA PRO A 13 -14.53 -12.35 51.12
C PRO A 13 -15.40 -12.02 49.90
N ALA A 14 -15.77 -10.75 49.75
CA ALA A 14 -16.42 -10.26 48.55
C ALA A 14 -15.46 -10.44 47.36
N VAL A 15 -15.90 -11.17 46.34
CA VAL A 15 -15.22 -11.26 45.05
C VAL A 15 -15.26 -9.86 44.44
N SER A 16 -14.08 -9.24 44.28
CA SER A 16 -13.94 -8.01 43.52
C SER A 16 -14.31 -8.30 42.07
N GLU A 17 -15.47 -7.81 41.65
CA GLU A 17 -15.85 -7.73 40.24
C GLU A 17 -14.85 -6.79 39.56
N GLN A 18 -13.86 -7.36 38.88
CA GLN A 18 -12.99 -6.62 37.98
C GLN A 18 -13.89 -6.07 36.88
N ALA A 19 -14.18 -4.77 36.95
CA ALA A 19 -14.83 -4.04 35.88
C ALA A 19 -14.09 -4.36 34.58
N ALA A 20 -14.81 -4.93 33.62
CA ALA A 20 -14.33 -5.08 32.26
C ALA A 20 -13.84 -3.70 31.80
N ALA A 21 -12.58 -3.63 31.38
CA ALA A 21 -12.03 -2.41 30.81
C ALA A 21 -12.94 -2.01 29.64
N ASP A 22 -13.41 -0.77 29.68
CA ASP A 22 -14.13 -0.12 28.57
C ASP A 22 -13.30 -0.35 27.30
N PRO A 23 -13.84 -1.00 26.25
CA PRO A 23 -13.12 -1.09 24.99
C PRO A 23 -12.92 0.36 24.55
N GLY A 24 -11.67 0.81 24.61
CA GLY A 24 -11.30 2.16 24.18
C GLY A 24 -11.90 2.46 22.81
N PRO A 25 -12.11 3.74 22.46
CA PRO A 25 -12.73 4.12 21.19
C PRO A 25 -12.09 3.31 20.06
N GLU A 26 -12.92 2.62 19.26
CA GLU A 26 -12.45 1.92 18.06
C GLU A 26 -11.51 2.87 17.31
N PRO A 27 -10.34 2.39 16.83
CA PRO A 27 -9.46 3.22 16.03
C PRO A 27 -10.31 3.87 14.95
N LYS A 28 -10.27 5.21 14.87
CA LYS A 28 -11.04 5.96 13.87
C LYS A 28 -10.68 5.38 12.51
N ARG A 29 -11.61 4.63 11.93
CA ARG A 29 -11.47 4.08 10.59
C ARG A 29 -11.18 5.23 9.63
N ASP A 30 -10.31 5.00 8.67
CA ASP A 30 -9.94 6.01 7.67
C ASP A 30 -11.17 6.33 6.81
N SER A 31 -11.90 7.36 7.25
CA SER A 31 -13.19 7.75 6.66
C SER A 31 -13.01 8.07 5.18
N GLY A 32 -13.77 7.38 4.34
CA GLY A 32 -13.72 7.53 2.88
C GLY A 32 -12.49 6.89 2.24
N VAL A 33 -11.81 5.95 2.91
CA VAL A 33 -10.66 5.22 2.34
C VAL A 33 -11.03 3.75 2.13
N VAL A 34 -10.59 3.19 1.00
CA VAL A 34 -10.63 1.77 0.68
C VAL A 34 -9.23 1.31 0.30
N TYR A 35 -8.79 0.17 0.82
CA TYR A 35 -7.49 -0.42 0.53
C TYR A 35 -7.63 -1.53 -0.50
N LEU A 36 -7.23 -1.26 -1.73
CA LEU A 36 -7.16 -2.28 -2.77
C LEU A 36 -5.89 -3.11 -2.60
N THR A 37 -6.03 -4.43 -2.60
CA THR A 37 -4.89 -5.33 -2.42
C THR A 37 -4.86 -6.42 -3.48
N PHE A 38 -3.66 -6.80 -3.90
CA PHE A 38 -3.43 -7.76 -4.98
C PHE A 38 -2.45 -8.85 -4.59
N ASP A 39 -2.93 -10.09 -4.55
CA ASP A 39 -2.14 -11.27 -4.20
C ASP A 39 -1.62 -12.01 -5.44
N ASP A 40 -0.65 -12.89 -5.21
CA ASP A 40 -0.04 -13.84 -6.15
C ASP A 40 0.92 -13.26 -7.19
N GLY A 41 1.08 -11.95 -7.25
CA GLY A 41 1.89 -11.29 -8.26
C GLY A 41 3.39 -11.59 -8.23
N PRO A 42 4.14 -10.97 -9.15
CA PRO A 42 3.63 -10.24 -10.30
C PRO A 42 3.36 -11.17 -11.51
N HIS A 43 2.37 -10.80 -12.32
CA HIS A 43 2.12 -11.36 -13.64
C HIS A 43 2.62 -10.38 -14.72
N PRO A 44 3.35 -10.84 -15.76
CA PRO A 44 3.99 -9.95 -16.74
C PRO A 44 3.00 -9.11 -17.57
N MET A 45 1.76 -9.57 -17.72
CA MET A 45 0.70 -8.87 -18.46
C MET A 45 -0.27 -8.10 -17.54
N TYR A 46 -0.89 -8.78 -16.56
CA TYR A 46 -1.96 -8.19 -15.75
C TYR A 46 -1.47 -7.17 -14.73
N THR A 47 -0.33 -7.39 -14.06
CA THR A 47 0.16 -6.42 -13.06
C THR A 47 0.40 -5.05 -13.69
N PRO A 48 1.09 -4.90 -14.85
CA PRO A 48 1.18 -3.60 -15.53
C PRO A 48 -0.18 -2.99 -15.89
N MET A 49 -1.11 -3.79 -16.42
CA MET A 49 -2.46 -3.28 -16.77
C MET A 49 -3.25 -2.80 -15.54
N ILE A 50 -3.06 -3.45 -14.39
CA ILE A 50 -3.64 -3.02 -13.12
C ILE A 50 -3.02 -1.69 -12.67
N LEU A 51 -1.71 -1.53 -12.77
CA LEU A 51 -1.03 -0.26 -12.43
C LEU A 51 -1.56 0.89 -13.29
N ASP A 52 -1.67 0.67 -14.60
CA ASP A 52 -2.17 1.70 -15.53
C ASP A 52 -3.66 2.03 -15.29
N LEU A 53 -4.45 1.06 -14.83
CA LEU A 53 -5.85 1.29 -14.46
C LEU A 53 -5.97 2.05 -13.14
N LEU A 54 -5.17 1.70 -12.13
CA LEU A 54 -5.12 2.45 -10.86
C LEU A 54 -4.70 3.90 -11.10
N GLU A 55 -3.70 4.12 -11.95
CA GLU A 55 -3.21 5.45 -12.33
C GLU A 55 -4.31 6.35 -12.92
N GLN A 56 -5.13 5.82 -13.83
CA GLN A 56 -6.24 6.56 -14.45
C GLN A 56 -7.22 7.15 -13.44
N TYR A 57 -7.37 6.51 -12.29
CA TYR A 57 -8.27 6.95 -11.22
C TYR A 57 -7.53 7.64 -10.06
N GLY A 58 -6.20 7.78 -10.13
CA GLY A 58 -5.38 8.29 -9.03
C GLY A 58 -5.42 7.39 -7.80
N ALA A 59 -5.63 6.08 -8.01
CA ALA A 59 -5.75 5.08 -6.95
C ALA A 59 -4.40 4.48 -6.60
N ARG A 60 -4.21 4.16 -5.31
CA ARG A 60 -3.09 3.40 -4.80
C ARG A 60 -3.56 2.07 -4.23
N ALA A 61 -2.61 1.16 -4.06
CA ALA A 61 -2.91 -0.22 -3.71
C ALA A 61 -1.69 -0.88 -3.04
N THR A 62 -1.92 -2.03 -2.44
CA THR A 62 -0.86 -2.88 -1.88
C THR A 62 -0.77 -4.19 -2.64
N PHE A 63 0.43 -4.55 -3.08
CA PHE A 63 0.71 -5.79 -3.78
C PHE A 63 1.42 -6.76 -2.84
N PHE A 64 0.93 -8.00 -2.78
CA PHE A 64 1.50 -9.11 -2.03
C PHE A 64 2.04 -10.14 -3.04
N PRO A 65 3.25 -9.91 -3.60
CA PRO A 65 3.83 -10.82 -4.57
C PRO A 65 4.34 -12.10 -3.91
N LEU A 66 4.34 -13.18 -4.67
CA LEU A 66 5.14 -14.37 -4.34
C LEU A 66 6.62 -14.06 -4.55
N GLY A 67 7.45 -14.36 -3.56
CA GLY A 67 8.90 -14.12 -3.64
C GLY A 67 9.53 -14.75 -4.89
N ARG A 68 9.11 -15.97 -5.25
CA ARG A 68 9.59 -16.66 -6.45
C ARG A 68 9.22 -15.93 -7.74
N ARG A 69 7.96 -15.48 -7.87
CA ARG A 69 7.51 -14.78 -9.10
C ARG A 69 8.19 -13.44 -9.23
N LEU A 70 8.38 -12.75 -8.10
CA LEU A 70 9.13 -11.51 -8.07
C LEU A 70 10.57 -11.71 -8.54
N GLU A 71 11.25 -12.76 -8.06
CA GLU A 71 12.61 -13.10 -8.48
C GLU A 71 12.70 -13.44 -9.98
N GLU A 72 11.77 -14.26 -10.47
CA GLU A 72 11.81 -14.80 -11.84
C GLU A 72 11.33 -13.83 -12.92
N ARG A 73 10.44 -12.90 -12.59
CA ARG A 73 9.66 -12.16 -13.60
C ARG A 73 9.90 -10.66 -13.61
N TRP A 74 10.33 -10.09 -12.49
CA TRP A 74 10.40 -8.64 -12.32
C TRP A 74 11.80 -8.18 -11.90
N GLU A 75 12.24 -7.13 -12.58
CA GLU A 75 13.50 -6.45 -12.30
C GLU A 75 13.30 -5.27 -11.35
N THR A 76 14.42 -4.76 -10.81
CA THR A 76 14.41 -3.67 -9.81
C THR A 76 13.66 -2.44 -10.32
N HIS A 77 13.82 -2.08 -11.60
CA HIS A 77 13.14 -0.91 -12.18
C HIS A 77 11.61 -1.04 -12.15
N GLN A 78 11.05 -2.24 -12.31
CA GLN A 78 9.60 -2.46 -12.30
C GLN A 78 9.01 -2.31 -10.90
N ILE A 79 9.70 -2.83 -9.87
CA ILE A 79 9.29 -2.60 -8.48
C ILE A 79 9.45 -1.14 -8.09
N GLN A 80 10.51 -0.47 -8.54
CA GLN A 80 10.66 0.96 -8.28
C GLN A 80 9.61 1.81 -8.98
N ASP A 81 9.18 1.44 -10.18
CA ASP A 81 8.05 2.08 -10.86
C ASP A 81 6.75 1.93 -10.05
N LEU A 82 6.42 0.71 -9.61
CA LEU A 82 5.28 0.47 -8.72
C LEU A 82 5.34 1.33 -7.44
N LEU A 83 6.50 1.41 -6.79
CA LEU A 83 6.67 2.24 -5.58
C LEU A 83 6.65 3.74 -5.90
N ASN A 84 7.15 4.15 -7.06
CA ASN A 84 7.11 5.54 -7.48
C ASN A 84 5.67 6.02 -7.64
N ARG A 85 4.80 5.18 -8.21
CA ARG A 85 3.36 5.42 -8.36
C ARG A 85 2.59 5.46 -7.02
N GLY A 86 3.27 5.24 -5.88
CA GLY A 86 2.70 5.34 -4.54
C GLY A 86 2.06 4.07 -4.03
N HIS A 87 2.21 2.94 -4.72
CA HIS A 87 1.78 1.64 -4.23
C HIS A 87 2.74 1.10 -3.16
N ALA A 88 2.29 0.10 -2.40
CA ALA A 88 3.11 -0.61 -1.42
C ALA A 88 3.31 -2.07 -1.81
N VAL A 89 4.41 -2.67 -1.32
CA VAL A 89 4.72 -4.10 -1.49
C VAL A 89 4.81 -4.79 -0.13
N GLY A 90 3.98 -5.82 0.06
CA GLY A 90 4.02 -6.75 1.19
C GLY A 90 4.70 -8.08 0.83
N ASN A 91 4.47 -9.11 1.63
CA ASN A 91 5.00 -10.45 1.45
C ASN A 91 3.88 -11.49 1.34
N HIS A 92 3.91 -12.36 0.34
CA HIS A 92 2.93 -13.45 0.18
C HIS A 92 3.56 -14.85 0.17
N SER A 93 4.56 -15.07 1.01
CA SER A 93 5.43 -16.26 1.03
C SER A 93 6.28 -16.42 -0.24
N TRP A 94 7.09 -17.48 -0.28
CA TRP A 94 7.96 -17.75 -1.41
C TRP A 94 7.22 -18.46 -2.55
N ASN A 95 6.48 -19.53 -2.21
CA ASN A 95 5.88 -20.46 -3.18
C ASN A 95 4.38 -20.72 -2.97
N HIS A 96 3.70 -19.92 -2.14
CA HIS A 96 2.28 -20.08 -1.81
C HIS A 96 1.91 -21.42 -1.11
N PRO A 97 2.71 -21.95 -0.17
CA PRO A 97 2.28 -23.12 0.61
C PRO A 97 1.25 -22.73 1.67
N ARG A 98 0.49 -23.71 2.18
CA ARG A 98 -0.34 -23.52 3.37
C ARG A 98 0.56 -23.46 4.59
N LEU A 99 0.80 -22.27 5.12
CA LEU A 99 1.76 -22.05 6.21
C LEU A 99 1.39 -22.82 7.49
N LEU A 100 0.09 -23.06 7.74
CA LEU A 100 -0.40 -23.87 8.86
C LEU A 100 0.04 -25.33 8.84
N GLU A 101 0.39 -25.86 7.66
CA GLU A 101 0.81 -27.26 7.50
C GLU A 101 2.34 -27.40 7.59
N MET A 102 3.05 -26.33 7.93
CA MET A 102 4.52 -26.24 7.91
C MET A 102 5.10 -26.14 9.32
N THR A 103 6.38 -26.49 9.45
CA THR A 103 7.11 -26.25 10.71
C THR A 103 7.43 -24.76 10.86
N ARG A 104 7.65 -24.30 12.09
CA ARG A 104 8.11 -22.92 12.39
C ARG A 104 9.31 -22.50 11.53
N VAL A 105 10.26 -23.42 11.33
CA VAL A 105 11.48 -23.17 10.55
C VAL A 105 11.15 -22.99 9.08
N ASP A 106 10.29 -23.84 8.52
CA ASP A 106 9.89 -23.75 7.11
C ASP A 106 9.04 -22.51 6.82
N ILE A 107 8.15 -22.11 7.74
CA ILE A 107 7.42 -20.83 7.65
C ILE A 107 8.42 -19.67 7.60
N GLY A 108 9.42 -19.70 8.49
CA GLY A 108 10.48 -18.69 8.52
C GLY A 108 11.27 -18.64 7.22
N HIS A 109 11.56 -19.79 6.60
CA HIS A 109 12.23 -19.85 5.30
C HIS A 109 11.38 -19.25 4.17
N GLU A 110 10.09 -19.59 4.08
CA GLU A 110 9.17 -19.06 3.07
C GLU A 110 9.07 -17.54 3.15
N LEU A 111 8.82 -17.02 4.36
CA LEU A 111 8.64 -15.59 4.58
C LEU A 111 9.96 -14.83 4.42
N ASN A 112 11.06 -15.28 5.04
CA ASN A 112 12.33 -14.56 5.00
C ASN A 112 12.93 -14.54 3.59
N ARG A 113 12.81 -15.63 2.82
CA ARG A 113 13.31 -15.68 1.45
C ARG A 113 12.56 -14.71 0.54
N ALA A 114 11.23 -14.65 0.66
CA ALA A 114 10.43 -13.68 -0.07
C ALA A 114 10.81 -12.24 0.32
N SER A 115 10.96 -11.95 1.62
CA SER A 115 11.39 -10.63 2.10
C SER A 115 12.76 -10.21 1.57
N ALA A 116 13.71 -11.13 1.42
CA ALA A 116 15.02 -10.83 0.87
C ALA A 116 14.96 -10.38 -0.60
N VAL A 117 14.08 -10.99 -1.40
CA VAL A 117 13.88 -10.57 -2.80
C VAL A 117 13.18 -9.21 -2.85
N VAL A 118 12.17 -8.99 -2.01
CA VAL A 118 11.55 -7.66 -1.88
C VAL A 118 12.59 -6.63 -1.50
N GLU A 119 13.41 -6.86 -0.49
CA GLU A 119 14.48 -5.94 -0.07
C GLU A 119 15.45 -5.59 -1.21
N LYS A 120 15.91 -6.61 -1.94
CA LYS A 120 16.81 -6.42 -3.08
C LYS A 120 16.21 -5.54 -4.19
N ARG A 121 14.90 -5.65 -4.44
CA ARG A 121 14.22 -4.94 -5.56
C ARG A 121 13.60 -3.61 -5.11
N ALA A 122 13.00 -3.57 -3.93
CA ALA A 122 12.26 -2.44 -3.37
C ALA A 122 13.16 -1.45 -2.61
N GLY A 123 14.27 -1.93 -2.03
CA GLY A 123 15.14 -1.16 -1.15
C GLY A 123 14.72 -1.16 0.32
N TYR A 124 13.65 -1.86 0.68
CA TYR A 124 13.19 -2.02 2.05
C TYR A 124 12.66 -3.43 2.28
N ARG A 125 12.76 -3.93 3.52
CA ARG A 125 12.12 -5.20 3.89
C ARG A 125 10.63 -4.97 4.11
N PRO A 126 9.74 -5.85 3.58
CA PRO A 126 8.31 -5.70 3.76
C PRO A 126 7.97 -5.71 5.25
N ARG A 127 7.02 -4.85 5.64
CA ARG A 127 6.55 -4.69 7.03
C ARG A 127 5.22 -5.39 7.29
N CYS A 128 4.67 -6.02 6.27
CA CYS A 128 3.43 -6.75 6.34
C CYS A 128 3.52 -8.00 5.47
N PHE A 129 2.76 -9.02 5.83
CA PHE A 129 2.58 -10.22 5.06
C PHE A 129 1.12 -10.63 5.03
N ARG A 130 0.75 -11.40 4.01
CA ARG A 130 -0.54 -12.07 3.95
C ARG A 130 -0.28 -13.54 3.77
N ALA A 131 -0.79 -14.37 4.67
CA ALA A 131 -0.63 -15.82 4.54
C ALA A 131 -1.42 -16.31 3.31
N PRO A 132 -0.85 -17.19 2.47
CA PRO A 132 -1.61 -17.91 1.46
C PRO A 132 -2.91 -18.49 2.05
N TYR A 133 -4.00 -18.38 1.29
CA TYR A 133 -5.35 -18.81 1.70
C TYR A 133 -5.96 -18.05 2.89
N GLY A 134 -5.25 -17.06 3.46
CA GLY A 134 -5.66 -16.32 4.67
C GLY A 134 -5.57 -17.13 5.96
N GLU A 135 -4.96 -18.31 5.90
CA GLU A 135 -4.94 -19.29 6.99
C GLU A 135 -3.75 -19.03 7.93
N VAL A 136 -4.03 -18.78 9.21
CA VAL A 136 -3.02 -18.49 10.25
C VAL A 136 -3.32 -19.17 11.58
N ASP A 137 -2.26 -19.48 12.33
CA ASP A 137 -2.28 -19.90 13.72
C ASP A 137 -1.26 -19.06 14.51
N THR A 138 -1.14 -19.33 15.81
CA THR A 138 -0.16 -18.64 16.66
C THR A 138 1.26 -18.78 16.13
N THR A 139 1.64 -19.94 15.58
CA THR A 139 2.99 -20.15 15.04
C THR A 139 3.26 -19.25 13.84
N VAL A 140 2.33 -19.19 12.88
CA VAL A 140 2.47 -18.34 11.68
C VAL A 140 2.56 -16.86 12.06
N LEU A 141 1.70 -16.42 12.98
CA LEU A 141 1.69 -15.02 13.44
C LEU A 141 2.99 -14.66 14.17
N GLU A 142 3.47 -15.50 15.09
CA GLU A 142 4.72 -15.27 15.82
C GLU A 142 5.95 -15.25 14.91
N VAL A 143 5.98 -16.10 13.86
CA VAL A 143 7.08 -16.08 12.88
C VAL A 143 7.03 -14.81 12.05
N GLY A 144 5.85 -14.39 11.60
CA GLY A 144 5.66 -13.12 10.90
C GLY A 144 6.12 -11.92 11.72
N GLU A 145 5.68 -11.83 12.97
CA GLU A 145 6.06 -10.79 13.92
C GLU A 145 7.57 -10.82 14.21
N GLY A 146 8.15 -12.01 14.40
CA GLY A 146 9.59 -12.18 14.60
C GLY A 146 10.44 -11.75 13.39
N LEU A 147 9.84 -11.66 12.20
CA LEU A 147 10.45 -11.09 10.99
C LEU A 147 10.10 -9.61 10.77
N GLY A 148 9.42 -8.97 11.72
CA GLY A 148 9.01 -7.57 11.67
C GLY A 148 7.82 -7.30 10.76
N MET A 149 6.96 -8.30 10.52
CA MET A 149 5.81 -8.20 9.62
C MET A 149 4.48 -8.38 10.34
N GLU A 150 3.55 -7.47 10.06
CA GLU A 150 2.15 -7.59 10.48
C GLU A 150 1.34 -8.45 9.50
N HIS A 151 0.46 -9.32 10.01
CA HIS A 151 -0.44 -10.09 9.14
C HIS A 151 -1.62 -9.25 8.68
N VAL A 152 -1.88 -9.23 7.37
CA VAL A 152 -2.97 -8.45 6.76
C VAL A 152 -4.07 -9.36 6.24
N THR A 153 -5.29 -9.17 6.73
CA THR A 153 -6.51 -9.85 6.26
C THR A 153 -7.25 -8.99 5.22
N TRP A 154 -8.53 -9.28 4.98
CA TRP A 154 -9.41 -8.53 4.10
C TRP A 154 -10.85 -8.56 4.63
N ASP A 155 -11.65 -7.58 4.19
CA ASP A 155 -13.07 -7.50 4.48
C ASP A 155 -13.90 -8.10 3.33
N ALA A 156 -13.48 -7.85 2.07
CA ALA A 156 -14.16 -8.34 0.88
C ALA A 156 -13.23 -9.15 -0.03
N ASP A 157 -13.70 -10.32 -0.47
CA ASP A 157 -13.05 -11.19 -1.46
C ASP A 157 -14.08 -11.52 -2.56
N PRO A 158 -14.00 -10.88 -3.73
CA PRO A 158 -14.91 -11.14 -4.85
C PRO A 158 -14.73 -12.56 -5.42
N GLN A 159 -13.73 -13.32 -4.97
CA GLN A 159 -13.44 -14.68 -5.40
C GLN A 159 -13.28 -14.81 -6.91
N GLU A 160 -12.73 -13.80 -7.58
CA GLU A 160 -12.50 -13.77 -9.03
C GLU A 160 -11.62 -14.94 -9.51
N TRP A 161 -10.82 -15.50 -8.59
CA TRP A 161 -10.06 -16.72 -8.79
C TRP A 161 -10.91 -17.98 -9.04
N ARG A 162 -12.19 -18.00 -8.60
CA ARG A 162 -13.22 -19.02 -8.87
C ARG A 162 -14.09 -18.70 -10.10
N SER A 163 -13.88 -17.55 -10.75
CA SER A 163 -14.65 -17.11 -11.92
C SER A 163 -16.18 -16.98 -11.69
N PRO A 164 -16.62 -16.21 -10.67
CA PRO A 164 -18.02 -15.79 -10.55
C PRO A 164 -18.40 -14.85 -11.71
N THR A 165 -19.67 -14.48 -11.80
CA THR A 165 -20.05 -13.36 -12.65
C THR A 165 -19.48 -12.05 -12.11
N VAL A 166 -19.26 -11.06 -12.99
CA VAL A 166 -18.79 -9.72 -12.59
C VAL A 166 -19.79 -9.04 -11.64
N GLU A 167 -21.08 -9.26 -11.86
CA GLU A 167 -22.15 -8.74 -11.01
C GLU A 167 -22.07 -9.31 -9.59
N GLU A 168 -21.96 -10.65 -9.44
CA GLU A 168 -21.79 -11.30 -8.13
C GLU A 168 -20.54 -10.80 -7.39
N ALA A 169 -19.42 -10.63 -8.12
CA ALA A 169 -18.18 -10.11 -7.57
C ALA A 169 -18.34 -8.68 -7.05
N LEU A 170 -18.94 -7.79 -7.84
CA LEU A 170 -19.16 -6.39 -7.46
C LEU A 170 -20.14 -6.26 -6.30
N ASP A 171 -21.23 -7.03 -6.30
CA ASP A 171 -22.18 -7.05 -5.20
C ASP A 171 -21.56 -7.58 -3.90
N HIS A 172 -20.70 -8.60 -3.99
CA HIS A 172 -19.94 -9.07 -2.84
C HIS A 172 -19.09 -7.94 -2.21
N ILE A 173 -18.39 -7.16 -3.04
CA ILE A 173 -17.60 -6.02 -2.58
C ILE A 173 -18.52 -4.95 -1.96
N ARG A 174 -19.55 -4.51 -2.67
CA ARG A 174 -20.46 -3.42 -2.23
C ARG A 174 -21.12 -3.71 -0.88
N THR A 175 -21.55 -4.95 -0.66
CA THR A 175 -22.22 -5.37 0.60
C THR A 175 -21.29 -5.39 1.82
N ARG A 176 -19.97 -5.41 1.61
CA ARG A 176 -18.95 -5.45 2.68
C ARG A 176 -18.15 -4.16 2.79
N LEU A 177 -18.36 -3.24 1.86
CA LEU A 177 -17.62 -1.98 1.82
C LEU A 177 -18.03 -1.06 2.97
N HIS A 178 -17.03 -0.58 3.69
CA HIS A 178 -17.12 0.46 4.71
C HIS A 178 -15.82 1.28 4.72
N ASP A 179 -15.82 2.35 5.52
CA ASP A 179 -14.61 3.14 5.75
C ASP A 179 -13.47 2.25 6.25
N GLY A 180 -12.32 2.30 5.58
CA GLY A 180 -11.14 1.48 5.87
C GLY A 180 -11.20 0.04 5.36
N SER A 181 -12.17 -0.34 4.52
CA SER A 181 -12.26 -1.71 4.02
C SER A 181 -11.04 -2.13 3.21
N VAL A 182 -10.59 -3.36 3.41
CA VAL A 182 -9.55 -4.01 2.61
C VAL A 182 -10.20 -4.97 1.62
N VAL A 183 -10.00 -4.72 0.32
CA VAL A 183 -10.50 -5.57 -0.78
C VAL A 183 -9.36 -6.45 -1.28
N LEU A 184 -9.55 -7.76 -1.22
CA LEU A 184 -8.63 -8.75 -1.79
C LEU A 184 -8.97 -8.98 -3.26
N MET A 185 -7.96 -8.93 -4.12
CA MET A 185 -8.00 -9.40 -5.50
C MET A 185 -6.66 -10.06 -5.85
N HIS A 186 -6.50 -10.58 -7.06
CA HIS A 186 -5.28 -11.22 -7.53
C HIS A 186 -4.83 -10.58 -8.85
N ASP A 187 -3.56 -10.18 -8.96
CA ASP A 187 -3.00 -9.52 -10.15
C ASP A 187 -2.54 -10.50 -11.24
N ARG A 188 -3.20 -11.67 -11.33
CA ARG A 188 -2.90 -12.73 -12.30
C ARG A 188 -4.10 -13.20 -13.11
N ARG A 189 -5.23 -12.50 -13.01
CA ARG A 189 -6.51 -12.84 -13.67
C ARG A 189 -7.00 -11.66 -14.49
N TRP A 190 -7.50 -11.94 -15.70
CA TRP A 190 -8.12 -10.93 -16.54
C TRP A 190 -9.39 -10.35 -15.89
N MET A 191 -10.15 -11.16 -15.14
CA MET A 191 -11.39 -10.75 -14.48
C MET A 191 -11.14 -9.65 -13.44
N THR A 192 -9.97 -9.63 -12.81
CA THR A 192 -9.53 -8.55 -11.91
C THR A 192 -9.58 -7.20 -12.59
N LEU A 193 -9.19 -7.09 -13.87
CA LEU A 193 -9.21 -5.82 -14.60
C LEU A 193 -10.65 -5.29 -14.75
N VAL A 194 -11.61 -6.17 -15.03
CA VAL A 194 -13.01 -5.80 -15.21
C VAL A 194 -13.62 -5.38 -13.87
N ILE A 195 -13.42 -6.18 -12.82
CA ILE A 195 -13.92 -5.86 -11.47
C ILE A 195 -13.32 -4.54 -10.97
N LEU A 196 -12.00 -4.36 -11.15
CA LEU A 196 -11.30 -3.16 -10.73
C LEU A 196 -11.82 -1.91 -11.46
N ALA A 197 -12.00 -1.98 -12.79
CA ALA A 197 -12.48 -0.85 -13.57
C ALA A 197 -13.89 -0.43 -13.14
N GLU A 198 -14.80 -1.40 -13.00
CA GLU A 198 -16.18 -1.16 -12.57
C GLU A 198 -16.23 -0.62 -11.12
N LEU A 199 -15.40 -1.14 -10.22
CA LEU A 199 -15.33 -0.67 -8.84
C LEU A 199 -14.83 0.78 -8.76
N LEU A 200 -13.73 1.10 -9.45
CA LEU A 200 -13.16 2.45 -9.48
C LEU A 200 -14.13 3.46 -10.11
N GLN A 201 -14.89 3.05 -11.12
CA GLN A 201 -15.90 3.89 -11.75
C GLN A 201 -17.15 4.08 -10.87
N ALA A 202 -17.56 3.06 -10.12
CA ALA A 202 -18.79 3.09 -9.33
C ALA A 202 -18.66 3.87 -8.01
N LEU A 203 -17.45 4.01 -7.46
CA LEU A 203 -17.22 4.72 -6.20
C LEU A 203 -16.88 6.19 -6.47
N PRO A 204 -17.72 7.15 -6.04
CA PRO A 204 -17.50 8.55 -6.37
C PRO A 204 -16.28 9.11 -5.61
N ALA A 205 -15.41 9.83 -6.34
CA ALA A 205 -14.10 10.29 -5.86
C ALA A 205 -14.16 11.37 -4.77
N ASP A 206 -15.31 12.04 -4.59
CA ASP A 206 -15.55 12.98 -3.50
C ASP A 206 -15.80 12.28 -2.16
N ARG A 207 -16.26 11.01 -2.20
CA ARG A 207 -16.51 10.18 -1.02
C ARG A 207 -15.40 9.18 -0.74
N TRP A 208 -14.82 8.59 -1.77
CA TRP A 208 -13.90 7.47 -1.67
C TRP A 208 -12.52 7.78 -2.26
N ARG A 209 -11.48 7.38 -1.53
CA ARG A 209 -10.09 7.38 -1.93
C ARG A 209 -9.57 5.95 -1.85
N PHE A 210 -8.67 5.62 -2.75
CA PHE A 210 -8.00 4.32 -2.76
C PHE A 210 -6.54 4.52 -2.39
N GLU A 211 -6.17 3.99 -1.22
CA GLU A 211 -4.82 4.15 -0.69
C GLU A 211 -4.12 2.79 -0.58
N ALA A 212 -2.78 2.82 -0.52
CA ALA A 212 -2.02 1.65 -0.10
C ALA A 212 -2.13 1.49 1.42
N LEU A 213 -2.08 0.23 1.89
CA LEU A 213 -2.08 -0.09 3.32
C LEU A 213 -0.89 0.60 4.03
N PRO A 214 -1.14 1.46 5.04
CA PRO A 214 -0.09 2.25 5.69
C PRO A 214 0.97 1.37 6.37
N GLN A 215 0.58 0.22 6.91
CA GLN A 215 1.47 -0.74 7.56
C GLN A 215 2.38 -1.51 6.57
N CYS A 216 2.06 -1.50 5.28
CA CYS A 216 2.81 -2.21 4.24
C CYS A 216 3.81 -1.33 3.48
N GLY A 217 3.64 0.00 3.53
CA GLY A 217 4.52 0.93 2.86
C GLY A 217 5.91 1.02 3.49
N PRO A 218 6.88 1.67 2.82
CA PRO A 218 8.21 1.92 3.36
C PRO A 218 8.24 2.89 4.56
N GLY A 219 7.09 3.18 5.19
CA GLY A 219 6.99 4.11 6.31
C GLY A 219 7.36 5.55 5.97
N GLY A 220 7.36 5.91 4.68
CA GLY A 220 7.76 7.25 4.23
C GLY A 220 9.24 7.56 4.44
N ASP A 221 10.12 6.56 4.46
CA ASP A 221 11.57 6.77 4.49
C ASP A 221 12.19 6.71 3.08
N PRO A 222 12.45 7.87 2.43
CA PRO A 222 13.24 7.97 1.22
C PRO A 222 14.59 7.24 1.29
N LEU A 223 15.25 7.22 2.46
CA LEU A 223 16.62 6.74 2.58
C LEU A 223 16.75 5.27 2.20
N ALA A 224 15.84 4.41 2.67
CA ALA A 224 15.82 2.99 2.31
C ALA A 224 15.79 2.78 0.78
N ARG A 225 15.00 3.62 0.08
CA ARG A 225 14.90 3.57 -1.38
C ARG A 225 16.10 4.21 -2.09
N MET A 226 16.81 5.15 -1.46
CA MET A 226 17.98 5.84 -1.99
C MET A 226 19.26 4.97 -1.92
N ILE A 227 19.52 4.32 -0.79
CA ILE A 227 20.78 3.60 -0.53
C ILE A 227 20.99 2.38 -1.44
N THR A 228 19.91 1.86 -2.02
CA THR A 228 19.92 0.68 -2.89
C THR A 228 20.05 1.03 -4.37
N ARG A 229 20.36 2.30 -4.70
CA ARG A 229 20.46 2.81 -6.08
C ARG A 229 21.91 2.98 -6.53
N ASN A 230 22.10 2.88 -7.84
CA ASN A 230 23.36 3.15 -8.52
C ASN A 230 23.12 4.08 -9.72
N ASN A 231 24.18 4.48 -10.42
CA ASN A 231 24.08 5.44 -11.54
C ASN A 231 23.27 4.93 -12.74
N ASP A 232 23.09 3.62 -12.87
CA ASP A 232 22.30 2.97 -13.92
C ASP A 232 20.83 2.80 -13.51
N SER A 233 20.49 3.05 -12.25
CA SER A 233 19.12 2.97 -11.74
C SER A 233 18.29 4.14 -12.28
N PRO A 234 17.01 3.93 -12.62
CA PRO A 234 16.11 5.06 -12.87
C PRO A 234 15.94 5.89 -11.59
N PRO A 235 15.54 7.17 -11.71
CA PRO A 235 15.19 7.97 -10.54
C PRO A 235 14.09 7.29 -9.71
N VAL A 236 14.15 7.51 -8.39
CA VAL A 236 13.11 7.06 -7.45
C VAL A 236 12.50 8.26 -6.75
N GLY A 237 11.23 8.16 -6.37
CA GLY A 237 10.53 9.23 -5.70
C GLY A 237 9.09 8.87 -5.42
N SER A 238 8.28 9.86 -5.04
CA SER A 238 6.83 9.80 -5.03
C SER A 238 6.24 11.19 -4.81
N ILE A 239 5.04 11.43 -5.29
CA ILE A 239 4.20 12.57 -4.85
C ILE A 239 3.44 12.18 -3.57
N TRP A 240 3.40 13.08 -2.59
CA TRP A 240 2.64 12.85 -1.34
C TRP A 240 1.42 13.74 -1.23
N GLU A 241 1.36 14.86 -1.96
CA GLU A 241 0.24 15.79 -1.92
C GLU A 241 0.01 16.47 -3.26
N VAL A 242 -1.27 16.71 -3.54
CA VAL A 242 -1.75 17.59 -4.59
C VAL A 242 -2.85 18.43 -3.96
N VAL A 243 -2.57 19.71 -3.71
CA VAL A 243 -3.49 20.60 -2.99
C VAL A 243 -4.02 21.65 -3.96
N HIS A 244 -5.34 21.70 -4.11
CA HIS A 244 -6.04 22.71 -4.90
C HIS A 244 -6.32 23.94 -4.03
N GLN A 245 -5.91 25.12 -4.50
CA GLN A 245 -6.11 26.42 -3.86
C GLN A 245 -6.45 27.48 -4.92
N GLU A 246 -7.69 27.95 -4.91
CA GLU A 246 -8.18 28.95 -5.87
C GLU A 246 -7.92 28.52 -7.33
N ASP A 247 -7.05 29.24 -8.05
CA ASP A 247 -6.67 28.98 -9.44
C ASP A 247 -5.31 28.24 -9.56
N GLU A 248 -4.80 27.68 -8.46
CA GLU A 248 -3.50 27.00 -8.40
C GLU A 248 -3.60 25.60 -7.79
N ILE A 249 -2.69 24.73 -8.24
CA ILE A 249 -2.43 23.42 -7.65
C ILE A 249 -0.98 23.38 -7.18
N ARG A 250 -0.79 23.02 -5.91
CA ARG A 250 0.52 22.70 -5.35
C ARG A 250 0.74 21.21 -5.39
N VAL A 251 1.86 20.78 -5.99
CA VAL A 251 2.30 19.38 -6.01
C VAL A 251 3.55 19.25 -5.16
N GLY A 252 3.46 18.40 -4.14
CA GLY A 252 4.55 18.12 -3.21
C GLY A 252 5.02 16.67 -3.30
N GLY A 253 6.32 16.48 -3.19
CA GLY A 253 6.91 15.14 -3.23
C GLY A 253 8.41 15.15 -3.00
N TRP A 254 9.02 14.00 -3.26
CA TRP A 254 10.47 13.83 -3.22
C TRP A 254 10.94 13.00 -4.40
N ALA A 255 12.20 13.20 -4.79
CA ALA A 255 12.86 12.34 -5.75
C ALA A 255 14.38 12.36 -5.60
N TYR A 256 15.00 11.24 -5.94
CA TYR A 256 16.43 11.01 -5.85
C TYR A 256 16.96 10.24 -7.05
N HIS A 257 18.18 10.57 -7.46
CA HIS A 257 18.97 9.81 -8.40
C HIS A 257 20.46 9.92 -8.01
N PRO A 258 21.24 8.82 -7.97
CA PRO A 258 22.66 8.85 -7.56
C PRO A 258 23.56 9.79 -8.35
N ALA A 259 23.31 9.96 -9.66
CA ALA A 259 24.00 10.94 -10.51
C ALA A 259 23.64 12.42 -10.21
N SER A 260 22.68 12.68 -9.33
CA SER A 260 22.30 14.04 -8.89
C SER A 260 22.19 14.07 -7.35
N PRO A 261 23.29 13.81 -6.62
CA PRO A 261 23.26 13.56 -5.18
C PRO A 261 22.97 14.80 -4.34
N THR A 262 23.01 16.00 -4.93
CA THR A 262 22.70 17.27 -4.27
C THR A 262 21.35 17.85 -4.71
N GLY A 263 20.48 17.03 -5.31
CA GLY A 263 19.22 17.48 -5.89
C GLY A 263 19.36 18.06 -7.30
N GLY A 264 18.44 18.95 -7.68
CA GLY A 264 18.40 19.56 -9.01
C GLY A 264 17.76 18.70 -10.10
N LEU A 265 17.03 17.64 -9.74
CA LEU A 265 16.26 16.86 -10.70
C LEU A 265 15.08 17.69 -11.23
N ILE A 266 14.81 17.62 -12.53
CA ILE A 266 13.71 18.32 -13.19
C ILE A 266 12.39 17.66 -12.78
N VAL A 267 11.47 18.46 -12.25
CA VAL A 267 10.10 18.05 -11.95
C VAL A 267 9.20 18.51 -13.08
N THR A 268 8.48 17.56 -13.67
CA THR A 268 7.51 17.80 -14.74
C THR A 268 6.13 17.40 -14.24
N VAL A 269 5.12 18.27 -14.39
CA VAL A 269 3.75 18.04 -13.91
C VAL A 269 2.75 18.13 -15.06
N ASN A 270 1.78 17.22 -15.05
CA ASN A 270 0.55 17.30 -15.82
C ASN A 270 -0.61 17.49 -14.84
N ALA A 271 -1.28 18.63 -14.91
CA ALA A 271 -2.40 18.95 -14.04
C ALA A 271 -3.71 19.22 -14.79
N ASN A 272 -3.75 19.09 -16.12
CA ASN A 272 -4.89 19.54 -16.92
C ASN A 272 -5.17 18.64 -18.14
N GLY A 273 -4.66 17.42 -18.14
CA GLY A 273 -4.76 16.49 -19.27
C GLY A 273 -3.97 16.91 -20.52
N GLN A 274 -3.18 18.00 -20.45
CA GLN A 274 -2.29 18.41 -21.54
C GLN A 274 -0.89 17.81 -21.36
N ALA A 275 0.00 18.06 -22.32
CA ALA A 275 1.38 17.59 -22.22
C ALA A 275 2.05 18.05 -20.91
N PRO A 276 2.76 17.15 -20.19
CA PRO A 276 3.48 17.50 -18.98
C PRO A 276 4.45 18.68 -19.21
N LYS A 277 4.52 19.61 -18.26
CA LYS A 277 5.39 20.80 -18.33
C LYS A 277 6.41 20.79 -17.21
N VAL A 278 7.61 21.29 -17.50
CA VAL A 278 8.62 21.52 -16.47
C VAL A 278 8.08 22.56 -15.48
N SER A 279 8.02 22.17 -14.20
CA SER A 279 7.38 22.96 -13.13
C SER A 279 8.36 23.36 -12.02
N GLY A 280 9.55 22.76 -11.97
CA GLY A 280 10.57 23.11 -11.00
C GLY A 280 11.69 22.08 -10.91
N THR A 281 12.40 22.10 -9.79
CA THR A 281 13.46 21.12 -9.49
C THR A 281 13.43 20.66 -8.05
N THR A 282 13.99 19.49 -7.76
CA THR A 282 14.21 19.05 -6.38
C THR A 282 15.26 19.93 -5.68
N GLY A 283 15.07 20.19 -4.39
CA GLY A 283 16.05 20.81 -3.50
C GLY A 283 17.17 19.87 -3.10
N GLN A 284 18.11 20.38 -2.30
CA GLN A 284 19.25 19.61 -1.76
C GLN A 284 18.82 18.54 -0.75
N ASP A 285 17.63 18.70 -0.16
CA ASP A 285 16.96 17.73 0.70
C ASP A 285 16.16 16.69 -0.11
N HIS A 286 16.30 16.68 -1.44
CA HIS A 286 15.60 15.81 -2.39
C HIS A 286 14.08 16.01 -2.45
N ARG A 287 13.55 17.08 -1.84
CA ARG A 287 12.12 17.41 -1.87
C ARG A 287 11.80 18.40 -2.98
N PHE A 288 10.56 18.43 -3.40
CA PHE A 288 10.04 19.47 -4.29
C PHE A 288 8.65 19.91 -3.87
N SER A 289 8.35 21.18 -4.12
CA SER A 289 7.02 21.78 -4.01
C SER A 289 6.88 22.72 -5.20
N VAL A 290 6.06 22.34 -6.17
CA VAL A 290 5.86 23.11 -7.40
C VAL A 290 4.41 23.57 -7.49
N VAL A 291 4.20 24.74 -8.09
CA VAL A 291 2.88 25.33 -8.29
C VAL A 291 2.58 25.35 -9.78
N VAL A 292 1.39 24.88 -10.14
CA VAL A 292 0.88 24.87 -11.52
C VAL A 292 -0.52 25.46 -11.54
N GLY A 293 -0.95 26.04 -12.66
CA GLY A 293 -2.31 26.56 -12.79
C GLY A 293 -3.35 25.44 -12.70
N ALA A 294 -4.43 25.68 -11.96
CA ALA A 294 -5.52 24.73 -11.79
C ALA A 294 -6.40 24.66 -13.05
N PRO A 295 -6.70 23.47 -13.59
CA PRO A 295 -7.77 23.30 -14.57
C PRO A 295 -9.14 23.56 -13.93
N ARG A 296 -10.17 23.75 -14.76
CA ARG A 296 -11.57 23.81 -14.30
C ARG A 296 -12.10 22.44 -13.85
N ASP A 297 -11.57 21.37 -14.43
CA ASP A 297 -11.98 20.00 -14.14
C ASP A 297 -10.97 19.35 -13.19
N LEU A 298 -11.43 18.74 -12.10
CA LEU A 298 -10.60 18.01 -11.14
C LEU A 298 -10.16 16.66 -11.74
N VAL A 299 -9.16 16.70 -12.61
CA VAL A 299 -8.47 15.51 -13.12
C VAL A 299 -7.32 15.11 -12.20
N PRO A 300 -6.90 13.83 -12.18
CA PRO A 300 -5.68 13.43 -11.48
C PRO A 300 -4.48 14.27 -11.94
N VAL A 301 -3.66 14.68 -10.98
CA VAL A 301 -2.42 15.42 -11.24
C VAL A 301 -1.25 14.46 -11.14
N CYS A 302 -0.48 14.40 -12.20
CA CYS A 302 0.57 13.42 -12.43
C CYS A 302 1.94 14.09 -12.48
N ALA A 303 2.98 13.45 -11.94
CA ALA A 303 4.33 14.00 -11.92
C ALA A 303 5.38 13.03 -12.47
N TRP A 304 6.39 13.57 -13.11
CA TRP A 304 7.58 12.87 -13.59
C TRP A 304 8.82 13.57 -13.07
N ILE A 305 9.90 12.80 -12.97
CA ILE A 305 11.21 13.31 -12.59
C ILE A 305 12.28 12.88 -13.59
N GLY A 306 13.12 13.81 -14.00
CA GLY A 306 14.23 13.58 -14.92
C GLY A 306 15.52 14.26 -14.48
N LYS A 307 16.64 13.87 -15.08
CA LYS A 307 17.93 14.56 -14.87
C LYS A 307 17.92 15.92 -15.57
N SER A 308 18.67 16.88 -15.04
CA SER A 308 18.77 18.23 -15.59
C SER A 308 19.39 18.28 -16.99
N ASP A 309 20.32 17.37 -17.28
CA ASP A 309 20.93 17.18 -18.59
C ASP A 309 20.02 16.40 -19.57
N ARG A 310 18.83 15.98 -19.13
CA ARG A 310 17.87 15.13 -19.85
C ARG A 310 18.46 13.81 -20.34
N SER A 311 19.54 13.34 -19.72
CA SER A 311 20.10 12.02 -20.01
C SER A 311 19.32 10.93 -19.28
N GLY A 312 19.16 9.77 -19.93
CA GLY A 312 18.50 8.61 -19.34
C GLY A 312 16.96 8.71 -19.31
N HIS A 313 16.35 7.85 -18.47
CA HIS A 313 14.89 7.72 -18.38
C HIS A 313 14.30 8.73 -17.39
N GLU A 314 13.20 9.38 -17.78
CA GLU A 314 12.30 10.03 -16.84
C GLU A 314 11.55 8.95 -16.05
N ALA A 315 11.48 9.12 -14.73
CA ALA A 315 10.69 8.25 -13.87
C ALA A 315 9.34 8.89 -13.58
N PHE A 316 8.28 8.12 -13.77
CA PHE A 316 6.93 8.52 -13.39
C PHE A 316 6.76 8.38 -11.87
N LEU A 317 6.19 9.40 -11.20
CA LEU A 317 6.00 9.47 -9.75
C LEU A 317 4.54 9.23 -9.31
N GLY A 318 3.66 8.81 -10.24
CA GLY A 318 2.25 8.57 -9.98
C GLY A 318 1.35 9.78 -10.23
N CYS A 319 0.05 9.55 -10.05
CA CYS A 319 -1.00 10.56 -10.08
C CYS A 319 -1.74 10.60 -8.74
N LEU A 320 -2.21 11.78 -8.36
CA LEU A 320 -3.04 11.99 -7.18
C LEU A 320 -4.25 12.87 -7.52
N GLN A 321 -5.38 12.57 -6.89
CA GLN A 321 -6.54 13.45 -6.93
C GLN A 321 -6.26 14.72 -6.11
N PRO A 322 -6.50 15.93 -6.66
CA PRO A 322 -6.39 17.15 -5.89
C PRO A 322 -7.34 17.15 -4.68
N VAL A 323 -6.82 17.54 -3.52
CA VAL A 323 -7.63 17.85 -2.35
C VAL A 323 -7.80 19.35 -2.20
N SER A 324 -9.02 19.80 -1.92
CA SER A 324 -9.26 21.19 -1.53
C SER A 324 -8.48 21.49 -0.25
N ALA A 325 -7.78 22.62 -0.22
CA ALA A 325 -7.18 23.08 1.02
C ALA A 325 -8.26 23.27 2.10
N PRO A 326 -7.96 22.96 3.37
CA PRO A 326 -8.88 23.24 4.46
C PRO A 326 -9.22 24.73 4.48
N GLU A 327 -10.51 25.05 4.60
CA GLU A 327 -10.97 26.41 4.85
C GLU A 327 -10.42 26.86 6.22
N ASN A 328 -9.68 27.97 6.24
CA ASN A 328 -9.14 28.59 7.46
C ASN A 328 -10.24 29.23 8.32
#